data_AF-A0A3D4B5J6-F1
#
_entry.id   AF-A0A3D4B5J6-F1
#
_cell.length_a   1.000
_cell.length_b   1.000
_cell.length_c   1.000
_cell.angle_alpha   90.00
_cell.angle_beta   90.00
_cell.angle_gamma   90.00
#
_symmetry.space_group_name_H-M   'P 1'
#
loop_
_entity.id
_entity.type
_entity.pdbx_description
1 polymer ?
#
loop_
_entity_poly.entity_id
_entity_poly.type
_entity_poly.pdbx_seq_one_letter_code
_entity_poly.pdbx_strand_id
1 'polypeptide(L)' 'MASIPQMGSTRTAALPSISGTVPSTLHLPDGCSFLPRCKYATDQCTEAPAMSEVEPSHFVRCWHRDELVR' A
#
# COMPACT_ATOMS: atom_id res chain seq x y z
N MET A 1 14.91 1.05 -5.54
CA MET A 1 14.27 -0.23 -5.97
C MET A 1 14.93 -1.37 -5.19
N ALA A 2 14.21 -2.01 -4.26
CA ALA A 2 14.77 -2.92 -3.25
C ALA A 2 14.41 -4.41 -3.46
N SER A 3 14.00 -4.79 -4.68
CA SER A 3 13.58 -6.16 -5.01
C SER A 3 14.50 -6.86 -6.02
N ILE A 4 15.68 -6.29 -6.32
CA ILE A 4 16.66 -6.91 -7.22
C ILE A 4 17.76 -7.54 -6.36
N PRO A 5 17.92 -8.88 -6.39
CA PRO A 5 19.04 -9.54 -5.73
C PRO A 5 20.35 -9.18 -6.45
N GLN A 6 21.34 -8.68 -5.72
CA GLN A 6 22.67 -8.41 -6.25
C GLN A 6 23.54 -9.67 -6.16
N MET A 7 24.03 -10.18 -7.30
CA MET A 7 25.00 -11.28 -7.34
C MET A 7 26.33 -10.79 -6.74
N GLY A 8 26.71 -11.33 -5.57
CA GLY A 8 27.92 -10.96 -4.82
C GLY A 8 27.66 -10.48 -3.39
N SER A 9 26.40 -10.23 -3.02
CA SER A 9 26.01 -9.97 -1.63
C SER A 9 25.89 -11.29 -0.87
N THR A 10 26.46 -11.38 0.34
CA THR A 10 26.15 -12.46 1.28
C THR A 10 24.63 -12.50 1.49
N ARG A 11 24.01 -13.70 1.55
CA ARG A 11 22.56 -13.94 1.71
C ARG A 11 21.95 -13.38 3.02
N THR A 12 22.53 -12.36 3.63
CA THR A 12 22.27 -11.92 5.00
C THR A 12 21.33 -10.71 5.06
N ALA A 13 21.14 -9.97 3.97
CA ALA A 13 20.15 -8.89 3.93
C ALA A 13 18.78 -9.46 3.53
N ALA A 14 17.94 -9.76 4.51
CA ALA A 14 16.54 -10.09 4.28
C ALA A 14 15.90 -8.96 3.47
N LEU A 15 15.36 -9.28 2.30
CA LEU A 15 14.54 -8.35 1.53
C LEU A 15 13.39 -7.88 2.43
N PRO A 16 13.04 -6.58 2.42
CA PRO A 16 11.92 -6.08 3.20
C PRO A 16 10.64 -6.77 2.70
N SER A 17 10.24 -7.83 3.39
CA SER A 17 8.96 -8.48 3.16
C SER A 17 7.89 -7.58 3.74
N ILE A 18 6.84 -7.34 2.95
CA ILE A 18 5.67 -6.64 3.46
C ILE A 18 5.08 -7.55 4.54
N SER A 19 5.19 -7.14 5.81
CA SER A 19 4.67 -7.91 6.94
C SER A 19 3.14 -7.95 6.88
N GLY A 20 2.54 -9.11 7.18
CA GLY A 20 1.09 -9.29 7.25
C GLY A 20 0.51 -10.31 6.25
N THR A 21 -0.64 -10.85 6.59
CA THR A 21 -1.44 -11.74 5.75
C THR A 21 -2.40 -10.90 4.92
N VAL A 22 -2.64 -11.26 3.65
CA VAL A 22 -3.71 -10.63 2.86
C VAL A 22 -5.03 -10.92 3.59
N PRO A 23 -5.82 -9.89 3.97
CA PRO A 23 -7.12 -10.13 4.58
C PRO A 23 -7.98 -10.97 3.64
N SER A 24 -8.79 -11.87 4.20
CA SER A 24 -9.67 -12.74 3.43
C SER A 24 -10.55 -11.90 2.50
N THR A 25 -10.58 -12.24 1.21
CA THR A 25 -11.39 -11.53 0.20
C THR A 25 -12.89 -11.56 0.48
N LEU A 26 -13.33 -12.46 1.36
CA LEU A 26 -14.71 -12.60 1.83
C LEU A 26 -15.09 -11.59 2.92
N HIS A 27 -14.11 -11.01 3.61
CA HIS A 27 -14.31 -10.02 4.68
C HIS A 27 -13.42 -8.82 4.42
N LEU A 28 -13.61 -8.15 3.27
CA LEU A 28 -12.99 -6.85 3.08
C LEU A 28 -13.55 -5.90 4.14
N PRO A 29 -12.69 -5.20 4.91
CA PRO A 29 -13.16 -4.16 5.80
C PRO A 29 -13.88 -3.09 4.98
N ASP A 30 -14.98 -2.58 5.53
CA ASP A 30 -15.63 -1.39 4.98
C ASP A 30 -14.58 -0.26 4.93
N GLY A 31 -14.48 0.41 3.78
CA GLY A 31 -13.47 1.45 3.54
C GLY A 31 -12.26 1.01 2.72
N CYS A 32 -11.05 1.26 3.23
CA CYS A 32 -9.80 1.00 2.53
C CYS A 32 -9.30 -0.44 2.76
N SER A 33 -9.18 -1.22 1.68
CA SER A 33 -8.66 -2.60 1.73
C SER A 33 -7.23 -2.73 2.27
N PHE A 34 -6.47 -1.64 2.24
CA PHE A 34 -5.10 -1.59 2.73
C PHE A 34 -4.99 -1.18 4.19
N LEU A 35 -6.08 -0.77 4.86
CA LEU A 35 -6.09 -0.33 6.26
C LEU A 35 -5.27 -1.22 7.22
N PRO A 36 -5.43 -2.57 7.24
CA PRO A 36 -4.67 -3.41 8.19
C PRO A 36 -3.17 -3.52 7.88
N ARG A 37 -2.70 -3.02 6.73
CA ARG A 37 -1.31 -3.16 6.27
C ARG A 37 -0.66 -1.84 5.83
N CYS A 38 -1.40 -0.74 5.81
CA CYS A 38 -0.92 0.55 5.34
C CYS A 38 -0.14 1.25 6.46
N LYS A 39 1.12 1.60 6.19
CA LYS A 39 1.94 2.41 7.12
C LYS A 39 1.42 3.85 7.33
N TYR A 40 0.50 4.29 6.48
CA TYR A 40 -0.16 5.60 6.52
C TYR A 40 -1.65 5.47 6.86
N ALA A 41 -2.07 4.35 7.47
CA ALA A 41 -3.46 4.19 7.89
C ALA A 41 -3.82 5.23 8.96
N THR A 42 -4.92 5.93 8.73
CA THR A 42 -5.53 6.89 9.65
C THR A 42 -7.00 6.54 9.85
N ASP A 43 -7.67 7.15 10.83
CA ASP A 43 -9.09 6.88 11.10
C ASP A 43 -9.98 7.16 9.87
N GLN A 44 -9.64 8.13 9.02
CA GLN A 44 -10.35 8.39 7.76
C GLN A 44 -10.34 7.20 6.78
N CYS A 45 -9.36 6.30 6.88
CA CYS A 45 -9.26 5.13 6.00
C CYS A 45 -10.30 4.04 6.30
N THR A 46 -11.09 4.17 7.38
CA THR A 46 -12.27 3.32 7.62
C THR A 46 -13.41 3.63 6.66
N GLU A 47 -13.38 4.79 6.00
CA GLU A 47 -14.28 5.12 4.90
C GLU A 47 -13.57 5.02 3.56
N ALA A 48 -14.33 4.63 2.53
CA ALA A 48 -13.78 4.44 1.20
C ALA A 48 -13.63 5.81 0.51
N PRO A 49 -12.40 6.26 0.17
CA PRO A 49 -12.22 7.53 -0.52
C PRO A 49 -12.81 7.48 -1.93
N ALA A 50 -13.17 8.67 -2.42
CA ALA A 50 -13.57 8.87 -3.80
C ALA A 50 -12.42 8.55 -4.76
N MET A 51 -12.78 8.12 -5.98
CA MET A 51 -11.81 7.95 -7.05
C MET A 51 -11.38 9.32 -7.56
N SER A 52 -10.07 9.54 -7.60
CA SER A 52 -9.46 10.81 -7.98
C SER A 52 -8.39 10.55 -9.04
N GLU A 53 -8.36 11.38 -10.07
CA GLU A 53 -7.36 11.31 -11.13
C GLU A 53 -6.10 12.08 -10.69
N VAL A 54 -4.94 11.43 -10.69
CA VAL A 54 -3.64 12.05 -10.35
C VAL A 54 -2.85 12.47 -11.60
N GLU A 55 -2.97 11.70 -12.67
CA GLU A 55 -2.38 11.95 -13.99
C GLU A 55 -3.37 11.45 -15.06
N PRO A 56 -3.22 11.84 -16.34
CA PRO A 56 -4.12 11.37 -17.39
C PRO A 56 -4.22 9.84 -17.42
N SER A 57 -5.43 9.31 -17.23
CA SER A 57 -5.70 7.86 -17.14
C SER A 57 -5.10 7.15 -15.91
N HIS A 58 -4.65 7.87 -14.88
CA HIS A 58 -4.13 7.31 -13.63
C HIS A 58 -5.04 7.71 -12.46
N PHE A 59 -5.75 6.73 -11.91
CA PHE A 59 -6.73 6.94 -10.85
C PHE A 59 -6.28 6.33 -9.53
N VAL A 60 -6.55 7.04 -8.43
CA VAL A 60 -6.24 6.60 -7.08
C VAL A 60 -7.45 6.77 -6.15
N ARG A 61 -7.49 5.92 -5.12
CA ARG A 61 -8.49 5.92 -4.04
C ARG A 61 -7.77 5.95 -2.70
N CYS A 62 -6.93 6.95 -2.48
CA CYS A 62 -6.19 7.14 -1.22
C CYS A 62 -6.51 8.53 -0.65
N TRP A 63 -6.81 8.60 0.65
CA TRP A 63 -6.98 9.88 1.37
C TRP A 63 -5.67 10.70 1.38
N HIS A 64 -4.53 10.01 1.47
CA HIS A 64 -3.19 10.62 1.53
C HIS A 64 -2.52 10.71 0.16
N ARG A 65 -3.30 10.79 -0.93
CA ARG A 65 -2.75 10.82 -2.30
C ARG A 65 -1.77 11.98 -2.52
N ASP A 66 -2.08 13.16 -1.98
CA ASP A 66 -1.27 14.37 -2.24
C ASP A 66 0.06 14.35 -1.47
N GLU A 67 0.12 13.63 -0.35
CA GLU A 67 1.33 13.49 0.46
C GLU A 67 2.28 12.40 -0.08
N LEU A 68 1.75 11.42 -0.80
CA LEU A 68 2.49 10.24 -1.28
C LEU A 68 2.92 10.31 -2.75
N VAL A 69 2.33 11.19 -3.56
CA VAL A 69 2.62 11.34 -5.00
C VAL A 69 3.72 12.39 -5.27
N ARG A 70 4.59 12.64 -4.28
CA ARG A 70 5.74 13.57 -4.41
C ARG A 70 6.96 12.96 -5.06
#